data_AF-A0A949I6B6-F1
#
_entry.id   AF-A0A949I6B6-F1
#
_cell.length_a   1.000
_cell.length_b   1.000
_cell.length_c   1.000
_cell.angle_alpha   90.00
_cell.angle_beta   90.00
_cell.angle_gamma   90.00
#
_symmetry.space_group_name_H-M   'P 1'
#
loop_
_entity.id
_entity.type
_entity.pdbx_description
1 polymer ?
#
loop_
_entity_poly.entity_id
_entity_poly.type
_entity_poly.pdbx_seq_one_letter_code
_entity_poly.pdbx_strand_id
1 'polypeptide(L)'
;VQAALRPGGVFVALAYGTFSIDGVADEITQCVFYDRVAPYQAEGNRQVAAGYAGIVLPFERVDAPVFAITCSWSLDQLLGYAGTWSAVARMRSEAGVDPLADYRAALEPLWGDAQTPRGVHMPLAVKAGRHT
;
A
#
# COMPACT_ATOMS: atom_id res chain seq x y z
N VAL A 1 -6.93 19.34 -15.71
CA VAL A 1 -7.98 18.31 -15.58
C VAL A 1 -9.36 18.89 -15.87
N GLN A 2 -9.82 19.94 -15.18
CA GLN A 2 -11.11 20.60 -15.46
C GLN A 2 -11.31 21.01 -16.93
N ALA A 3 -10.34 21.71 -17.53
CA ALA A 3 -10.41 22.14 -18.93
C ALA A 3 -10.48 20.99 -19.97
N ALA A 4 -10.18 19.75 -19.57
CA ALA A 4 -10.20 18.58 -20.46
C ALA A 4 -11.38 17.63 -20.19
N LEU A 5 -12.08 17.79 -19.06
CA LEU A 5 -13.25 16.97 -18.71
C LEU A 5 -14.50 17.54 -19.38
N ARG A 6 -15.24 16.68 -20.08
CA ARG A 6 -16.57 17.04 -20.58
C ARG A 6 -17.54 17.24 -19.40
N PRO A 7 -18.62 18.02 -19.57
CA PRO A 7 -19.72 18.04 -18.61
C PRO A 7 -20.22 16.61 -18.34
N GLY A 8 -20.41 16.29 -17.06
CA GLY A 8 -20.75 14.95 -16.57
C GLY A 8 -19.56 13.97 -16.44
N GLY A 9 -18.36 14.35 -16.88
CA GLY A 9 -17.17 13.52 -16.78
C GLY A 9 -16.72 13.27 -15.33
N VAL A 10 -16.14 12.09 -15.07
CA VAL A 10 -15.69 11.70 -13.73
C VAL A 10 -14.17 11.66 -13.68
N PHE A 11 -13.60 12.32 -12.67
CA PHE A 11 -12.21 12.18 -12.27
C PHE A 11 -12.11 11.20 -11.10
N VAL A 12 -11.11 10.31 -11.14
CA VAL A 12 -10.82 9.36 -10.06
C VAL A 12 -9.33 9.39 -9.74
N ALA A 13 -8.99 9.71 -8.50
CA ALA A 13 -7.68 9.46 -7.91
C ALA A 13 -7.76 8.15 -7.10
N LEU A 14 -6.86 7.22 -7.39
CA LEU A 14 -6.77 5.93 -6.70
C LEU A 14 -5.36 5.64 -6.23
N ALA A 15 -5.25 4.98 -5.09
CA ALA A 15 -4.02 4.53 -4.46
C ALA A 15 -4.28 3.25 -3.69
N TYR A 16 -3.26 2.42 -3.52
CA TYR A 16 -3.22 1.40 -2.48
C TYR A 16 -2.06 1.74 -1.53
N GLY A 17 -2.22 1.38 -0.27
CA GLY A 17 -1.22 1.63 0.77
C GLY A 17 -0.68 0.34 1.34
N THR A 18 -1.09 0.04 2.57
CA THR A 18 -0.71 -1.15 3.32
C THR A 18 -1.41 -2.39 2.77
N PHE A 19 -0.74 -3.53 2.86
CA PHE A 19 -1.32 -4.86 2.73
C PHE A 19 -1.55 -5.51 4.10
N SER A 20 -2.59 -6.36 4.16
CA SER A 20 -2.82 -7.38 5.19
C SER A 20 -2.73 -8.78 4.58
N ILE A 21 -2.53 -9.81 5.40
CA ILE A 21 -2.28 -11.19 4.96
C ILE A 21 -3.17 -12.16 5.73
N ASP A 22 -3.83 -13.08 5.03
CA ASP A 22 -4.70 -14.08 5.64
C ASP A 22 -3.94 -14.96 6.65
N GLY A 23 -4.49 -15.05 7.86
CA GLY A 23 -3.94 -15.88 8.93
C GLY A 23 -2.61 -15.36 9.50
N VAL A 24 -2.25 -14.10 9.25
CA VAL A 24 -1.15 -13.39 9.91
C VAL A 24 -1.73 -12.18 10.62
N ALA A 25 -1.33 -11.96 11.87
CA ALA A 25 -1.76 -10.79 12.65
C ALA A 25 -1.19 -9.50 12.03
N ASP A 26 -2.06 -8.51 11.78
CA ASP A 26 -1.68 -7.24 11.15
C ASP A 26 -0.63 -6.50 11.97
N GLU A 27 -0.63 -6.66 13.29
CA GLU A 27 0.32 -6.04 14.22
C GLU A 27 1.77 -6.46 13.93
N ILE A 28 1.98 -7.68 13.43
CA ILE A 28 3.33 -8.17 13.12
C ILE A 28 3.87 -7.45 11.88
N THR A 29 3.05 -7.31 10.85
CA THR A 29 3.39 -6.53 9.66
C THR A 29 3.58 -5.05 10.02
N GLN A 30 2.73 -4.51 10.90
CA GLN A 30 2.86 -3.13 11.35
C GLN A 30 4.19 -2.87 12.07
N CYS A 31 4.46 -3.61 13.14
CA CYS A 31 5.62 -3.38 14.00
C CYS A 31 6.95 -3.78 13.33
N VAL A 32 6.98 -4.89 12.59
CA VAL A 32 8.23 -5.45 12.03
C VAL A 32 8.56 -4.85 10.66
N PHE A 33 7.57 -4.40 9.90
CA PHE A 33 7.80 -3.86 8.56
C PHE A 33 7.42 -2.37 8.46
N TYR A 34 6.15 -2.01 8.62
CA TYR A 34 5.68 -0.64 8.32
C TYR A 34 6.37 0.42 9.19
N ASP A 35 6.44 0.21 10.51
CA ASP A 35 7.03 1.18 11.43
C ASP A 35 8.53 1.39 11.16
N ARG A 36 9.22 0.34 10.68
CA ARG A 36 10.65 0.41 10.37
C ARG A 36 10.96 1.16 9.08
N VAL A 37 10.10 1.03 8.07
CA VAL A 37 10.27 1.74 6.80
C VAL A 37 9.66 3.14 6.79
N ALA A 38 8.76 3.45 7.73
CA ALA A 38 8.07 4.74 7.83
C ALA A 38 9.01 5.96 7.81
N PRO A 39 10.15 5.99 8.54
CA PRO A 39 11.08 7.13 8.52
C PRO A 39 11.71 7.39 7.13
N TYR A 40 11.74 6.40 6.25
CA TYR A 40 12.36 6.48 4.93
C TYR A 40 11.35 6.77 3.81
N GLN A 41 10.07 6.95 4.13
CA GLN A 41 9.07 7.33 3.14
C GLN A 41 9.39 8.70 2.53
N ALA A 42 9.21 8.80 1.21
CA ALA A 42 9.32 10.08 0.51
C ALA A 42 8.14 10.98 0.86
N GLU A 43 8.40 12.29 0.94
CA GLU A 43 7.40 13.32 1.21
C GLU A 43 6.13 13.17 0.34
N GLY A 44 6.31 12.95 -0.96
CA GLY A 44 5.21 12.79 -1.91
C GLY A 44 4.31 11.59 -1.64
N ASN A 45 4.78 10.58 -0.89
CA ASN A 45 4.00 9.38 -0.57
C ASN A 45 3.11 9.55 0.66
N ARG A 46 3.26 10.64 1.43
CA ARG A 46 2.43 10.88 2.63
C ARG A 46 0.93 10.96 2.30
N GLN A 47 0.59 11.54 1.15
CA GLN A 47 -0.81 11.60 0.69
C GLN A 47 -1.35 10.22 0.30
N VAL A 48 -0.51 9.34 -0.26
CA VAL A 48 -0.89 7.96 -0.57
C VAL A 48 -1.13 7.17 0.72
N ALA A 49 -0.22 7.27 1.70
CA ALA A 49 -0.36 6.63 3.00
C ALA A 49 -1.62 7.11 3.77
N ALA A 50 -1.97 8.39 3.63
CA ALA A 50 -3.18 8.97 4.21
C ALA A 50 -4.46 8.68 3.41
N GLY A 51 -4.41 7.81 2.39
CA GLY A 51 -5.56 7.49 1.55
C GLY A 51 -6.14 8.71 0.82
N TYR A 52 -5.26 9.64 0.44
CA TYR A 52 -5.59 10.94 -0.13
C TYR A 52 -6.50 11.82 0.73
N ALA A 53 -6.60 11.60 2.05
CA ALA A 53 -7.47 12.37 2.94
C ALA A 53 -7.32 13.89 2.77
N GLY A 54 -6.09 14.39 2.57
CA GLY A 54 -5.80 15.81 2.36
C GLY A 54 -6.04 16.38 0.96
N ILE A 55 -6.30 15.55 -0.06
CA ILE A 55 -6.51 16.02 -1.43
C ILE A 55 -7.93 16.61 -1.59
N VAL A 56 -8.02 17.89 -1.95
CA VAL A 56 -9.30 18.53 -2.32
C VAL A 56 -9.49 18.43 -3.82
N LEU A 57 -10.57 17.78 -4.24
CA LEU A 57 -10.97 17.72 -5.65
C LEU A 57 -11.87 18.92 -5.97
N PRO A 58 -11.60 19.68 -7.04
CA PRO A 58 -12.45 20.79 -7.46
C PRO A 58 -13.61 20.27 -8.32
N PHE A 59 -14.31 19.24 -7.83
CA PHE A 59 -15.38 18.50 -8.49
C PHE A 59 -16.45 18.13 -7.45
N GLU A 60 -17.69 17.91 -7.90
CA GLU A 60 -18.74 17.39 -7.03
C GLU A 60 -18.38 15.97 -6.58
N ARG A 61 -18.41 15.70 -5.27
CA ARG A 61 -18.01 14.39 -4.73
C ARG A 61 -18.89 13.26 -5.28
N VAL A 62 -18.25 12.17 -5.68
CA VAL A 62 -18.90 10.90 -6.01
C VAL A 62 -18.46 9.87 -5.00
N ASP A 63 -19.40 9.23 -4.31
CA ASP A 63 -19.06 8.14 -3.40
C ASP A 63 -18.63 6.90 -4.19
N ALA A 64 -17.53 6.30 -3.75
CA ALA A 64 -16.97 5.08 -4.33
C ALA A 64 -17.25 3.90 -3.39
N PRO A 65 -17.56 2.71 -3.94
CA PRO A 65 -17.53 1.47 -3.17
C PRO A 65 -16.15 1.22 -2.54
N VAL A 66 -16.11 0.39 -1.51
CA VAL A 66 -14.84 -0.10 -0.97
C VAL A 66 -14.28 -1.14 -1.93
N PHE A 67 -13.04 -0.94 -2.35
CA PHE A 67 -12.29 -1.88 -3.20
C PHE A 67 -11.00 -2.29 -2.50
N ALA A 68 -10.52 -3.49 -2.83
CA ALA A 68 -9.19 -3.95 -2.47
C ALA A 68 -8.57 -4.68 -3.66
N ILE A 69 -7.25 -4.57 -3.80
CA ILE A 69 -6.49 -5.52 -4.61
C ILE A 69 -6.31 -6.77 -3.75
N THR A 70 -6.72 -7.92 -4.27
CA THR A 70 -6.51 -9.22 -3.64
C THR A 70 -5.59 -10.06 -4.50
N CYS A 71 -4.56 -10.63 -3.89
CA CYS A 71 -3.60 -11.52 -4.54
C CYS A 71 -3.44 -12.80 -3.71
N SER A 72 -3.05 -13.89 -4.38
CA SER A 72 -2.65 -15.13 -3.71
C SER A 72 -1.15 -15.30 -3.92
N TRP A 73 -0.37 -15.06 -2.87
CA TRP A 73 1.09 -14.98 -2.96
C TRP A 73 1.77 -15.93 -1.99
N SER A 74 2.91 -16.49 -2.41
CA SER A 74 3.88 -17.12 -1.51
C SER A 74 4.61 -16.06 -0.68
N LEU A 75 5.32 -16.48 0.37
CA LEU A 75 6.10 -15.55 1.20
C LEU A 75 7.17 -14.82 0.36
N ASP A 76 7.82 -15.54 -0.56
CA ASP A 76 8.84 -14.96 -1.44
C ASP A 76 8.26 -13.90 -2.39
N GLN A 77 7.04 -14.13 -2.90
CA GLN A 77 6.35 -13.15 -3.75
C GLN A 77 5.96 -11.89 -2.97
N LEU A 78 5.44 -12.06 -1.75
CA LEU A 78 5.13 -10.94 -0.86
C LEU A 78 6.36 -10.09 -0.57
N LEU A 79 7.47 -10.73 -0.17
CA LEU A 79 8.72 -10.04 0.13
C LEU A 79 9.35 -9.42 -1.11
N GLY A 80 9.25 -10.09 -2.26
CA GLY A 80 9.66 -9.53 -3.55
C GLY A 80 8.90 -8.26 -3.89
N TYR A 81 7.57 -8.25 -3.71
CA TYR A 81 6.74 -7.06 -3.87
C TYR A 81 7.10 -5.96 -2.87
N ALA A 82 7.22 -6.28 -1.57
CA ALA A 82 7.62 -5.33 -0.54
C ALA A 82 9.00 -4.70 -0.83
N GLY A 83 9.91 -5.45 -1.45
CA GLY A 83 11.22 -4.97 -1.87
C GLY A 83 11.21 -3.95 -3.01
N THR A 84 10.09 -3.79 -3.71
CA THR A 84 9.93 -2.73 -4.73
C THR A 84 9.65 -1.36 -4.12
N TRP A 85 9.37 -1.30 -2.80
CA TRP A 85 9.01 -0.06 -2.14
C TRP A 85 10.21 0.88 -2.05
N SER A 86 10.00 2.14 -2.47
CA SER A 86 11.03 3.19 -2.40
C SER A 86 11.57 3.39 -0.98
N ALA A 87 10.74 3.24 0.06
CA ALA A 87 11.17 3.33 1.46
C ALA A 87 12.13 2.18 1.85
N VAL A 88 11.92 0.97 1.34
CA VAL A 88 12.83 -0.18 1.55
C VAL A 88 14.16 0.09 0.86
N ALA A 89 14.12 0.57 -0.39
CA ALA A 89 15.34 0.95 -1.12
C ALA A 89 16.13 2.04 -0.39
N ARG A 90 15.45 3.07 0.14
CA ARG A 90 16.06 4.15 0.91
C ARG A 90 16.64 3.68 2.24
N MET A 91 15.93 2.85 2.99
CA MET A 91 16.45 2.27 4.22
C MET A 91 17.74 1.47 3.98
N ARG A 92 17.79 0.68 2.90
CA ARG A 92 19.00 -0.05 2.49
C ARG A 92 20.15 0.89 2.16
N SER A 93 19.90 1.98 1.42
CA SER A 93 20.96 2.91 1.03
C SER A 93 21.41 3.86 2.14
N GLU A 94 20.49 4.34 2.98
CA GLU A 94 20.75 5.36 3.99
C GLU A 94 21.23 4.75 5.33
N ALA A 95 20.71 3.58 5.71
CA ALA A 95 21.05 2.92 6.97
C ALA A 95 21.85 1.62 6.82
N GLY A 96 22.01 1.09 5.60
CA GLY A 96 22.73 -0.16 5.38
C GLY A 96 22.03 -1.41 5.92
N VAL A 97 20.74 -1.31 6.26
CA VAL A 97 19.94 -2.40 6.83
C VAL A 97 18.87 -2.83 5.83
N ASP A 98 18.68 -4.14 5.67
CA ASP A 98 17.58 -4.69 4.88
C ASP A 98 16.36 -5.00 5.77
N PRO A 99 15.28 -4.21 5.73
CA PRO A 99 14.09 -4.48 6.54
C PRO A 99 13.40 -5.80 6.17
N LEU A 100 13.62 -6.32 4.96
CA LEU A 100 12.97 -7.57 4.52
C LEU A 100 13.59 -8.81 5.17
N ALA A 101 14.85 -8.75 5.62
CA ALA A 101 15.48 -9.87 6.30
C ALA A 101 14.81 -10.13 7.65
N ASP A 102 14.61 -9.08 8.44
CA ASP A 102 13.92 -9.17 9.73
C ASP A 102 12.43 -9.48 9.55
N TYR A 103 11.79 -8.90 8.52
CA TYR A 103 10.39 -9.18 8.22
C TYR A 103 10.18 -10.64 7.80
N ARG A 104 11.08 -11.21 6.99
CA ARG A 104 11.10 -12.63 6.66
C ARG A 104 11.22 -13.48 7.91
N ALA A 105 12.19 -13.20 8.78
CA ALA A 105 12.43 -13.97 9.99
C ALA A 105 11.21 -13.98 10.94
N ALA A 106 10.46 -12.87 10.98
CA ALA A 106 9.21 -12.78 11.76
C ALA A 106 8.04 -13.51 11.08
N LEU A 107 7.95 -13.49 9.75
CA LEU A 107 6.84 -14.10 9.02
C LEU A 107 6.99 -15.60 8.80
N GLU A 108 8.20 -16.13 8.57
CA GLU A 108 8.42 -17.54 8.24
C GLU A 108 7.75 -18.51 9.23
N PRO A 109 7.88 -18.35 10.56
CA PRO A 109 7.22 -19.23 11.53
C PRO A 109 5.69 -19.19 11.48
N LEU A 110 5.12 -18.05 11.07
CA LEU A 110 3.67 -17.84 10.97
C LEU A 110 3.14 -18.32 9.62
N TRP A 111 3.98 -18.25 8.59
CA TRP A 111 3.66 -18.66 7.24
C TRP A 111 3.61 -20.18 7.11
N GLY A 112 4.52 -20.88 7.78
CA GLY A 112 4.71 -22.33 7.68
C GLY A 112 5.55 -22.66 6.45
N ASP A 113 4.98 -23.38 5.49
CA ASP A 113 5.64 -23.59 4.20
C ASP A 113 5.61 -22.29 3.39
N ALA A 114 6.79 -21.68 3.17
CA ALA A 114 6.96 -20.43 2.43
C ALA A 114 6.38 -20.46 1.01
N GLN A 115 6.22 -21.65 0.40
CA GLN A 115 5.63 -21.80 -0.93
C GLN A 115 4.10 -21.88 -0.92
N THR A 116 3.48 -22.10 0.24
CA THR A 116 2.02 -22.11 0.36
C THR A 116 1.47 -20.69 0.14
N PRO A 117 0.61 -20.47 -0.87
CA PRO A 117 0.04 -19.15 -1.11
C PRO A 117 -0.95 -18.74 -0.01
N ARG A 118 -0.93 -17.45 0.34
CA ARG A 118 -1.91 -16.82 1.23
C ARG A 118 -2.56 -15.62 0.55
N GLY A 119 -3.80 -15.30 0.96
CA GLY A 119 -4.47 -14.10 0.50
C GLY A 119 -3.77 -12.85 1.04
N VAL A 120 -3.44 -11.93 0.15
CA VAL A 120 -2.85 -10.63 0.46
C VAL A 120 -3.81 -9.57 -0.04
N HIS A 121 -4.22 -8.65 0.83
CA HIS A 121 -5.25 -7.66 0.56
C HIS A 121 -4.71 -6.25 0.74
N MET A 122 -4.87 -5.41 -0.28
CA MET A 122 -4.46 -4.01 -0.25
C MET A 122 -5.69 -3.13 -0.50
N PRO A 123 -6.26 -2.49 0.54
CA PRO A 123 -7.39 -1.59 0.37
C PRO A 123 -7.03 -0.42 -0.55
N LEU A 124 -7.96 -0.08 -1.45
CA LEU A 124 -7.84 1.05 -2.34
C LEU A 124 -8.43 2.30 -1.69
N ALA A 125 -7.61 3.34 -1.58
CA ALA A 125 -8.06 4.69 -1.33
C ALA A 125 -8.57 5.31 -2.64
N VAL A 126 -9.85 5.66 -2.69
CA VAL A 126 -10.49 6.23 -3.86
C VAL A 126 -11.07 7.60 -3.53
N LYS A 127 -10.67 8.62 -4.27
CA LYS A 127 -11.34 9.93 -4.32
C LYS A 127 -11.85 10.19 -5.71
N ALA A 128 -13.17 10.30 -5.85
CA ALA A 128 -13.82 10.55 -7.12
C ALA A 128 -14.64 11.85 -7.07
N GLY A 129 -14.72 12.52 -8.21
CA GLY A 129 -15.59 13.66 -8.37
C GLY A 129 -16.05 13.85 -9.81
N ARG A 130 -17.24 14.44 -9.96
CA ARG A 130 -17.88 14.71 -11.25
C ARG A 130 -17.73 16.18 -11.62
N HIS A 131 -17.39 16.41 -12.88
CA HIS A 131 -17.38 17.73 -13.48
C HIS A 131 -18.81 18.08 -13.90
N THR A 132 -19.43 18.99 -13.15
CA THR A 132 -20.77 19.51 -13.44
C THR A 132 -20.68 20.71 -14.37
#